data_AF-A0A0B5I6H7-F1
#
_entry.id   AF-A0A0B5I6H7-F1
#
_cell.length_a   1.000
_cell.length_b   1.000
_cell.length_c   1.000
_cell.angle_alpha   90.00
_cell.angle_beta   90.00
_cell.angle_gamma   90.00
#
_symmetry.space_group_name_H-M   'P 1'
#
loop_
_entity.id
_entity.type
_entity.pdbx_description
1 polymer ?
#
loop_
_entity_poly.entity_id
_entity_poly.type
_entity_poly.pdbx_seq_one_letter_code
_entity_poly.pdbx_strand_id
1 'polypeptide(L)'
;MELSLFSHARRGLLVLAATVGMLFGLTAAPAQAQDLVLDGVFQLQPTHTSGKCLEVADWRVDNGAPARLWDCTYQPNQKFYFKRV
;
A
#
# COMPACT_ATOMS: atom_id res chain seq x y z
N MET A 1 -19.18 -33.49 37.36
CA MET A 1 -17.99 -32.92 38.02
C MET A 1 -16.85 -32.89 37.00
N GLU A 2 -17.00 -32.16 35.88
CA GLU A 2 -16.13 -32.27 34.69
C GLU A 2 -15.80 -30.89 34.06
N LEU A 3 -16.19 -29.79 34.69
CA LEU A 3 -16.04 -28.43 34.14
C LEU A 3 -14.87 -27.63 34.74
N SER A 4 -14.20 -28.13 35.79
CA SER A 4 -13.06 -27.42 36.42
C SER A 4 -11.72 -27.73 35.74
N LEU A 5 -11.51 -28.94 35.20
CA LEU A 5 -10.22 -29.34 34.63
C LEU A 5 -9.85 -28.52 33.36
N PHE A 6 -10.84 -28.23 32.50
CA PHE A 6 -10.64 -27.50 31.25
C PHE A 6 -10.29 -26.01 31.45
N SER A 7 -10.71 -25.39 32.56
CA SER A 7 -10.38 -23.98 32.83
C SER A 7 -8.93 -23.81 33.30
N HIS A 8 -8.40 -24.80 34.02
CA HIS A 8 -7.02 -24.81 34.51
C HIS A 8 -6.03 -25.09 33.37
N ALA A 9 -6.39 -25.96 32.42
CA ALA A 9 -5.61 -26.23 31.22
C ALA A 9 -5.48 -25.00 30.30
N ARG A 10 -6.58 -24.25 30.10
CA ARG A 10 -6.58 -23.00 29.31
C ARG A 10 -5.78 -21.88 29.97
N ARG A 11 -5.84 -21.78 31.31
CA ARG A 11 -5.03 -20.83 32.10
C ARG A 11 -3.54 -21.18 32.07
N GLY A 12 -3.18 -22.46 32.16
CA GLY A 12 -1.79 -22.91 32.08
C GLY A 12 -1.14 -22.65 30.71
N LEU A 13 -1.88 -22.84 29.63
CA LEU A 13 -1.40 -22.61 28.26
C LEU A 13 -1.12 -21.13 27.98
N LEU A 14 -1.92 -20.21 28.53
CA LEU A 14 -1.73 -18.76 28.39
C LEU A 14 -0.49 -18.26 29.15
N VAL A 15 -0.17 -18.83 30.32
CA VAL A 15 1.01 -18.43 31.12
C VAL A 15 2.32 -18.86 30.43
N LEU A 16 2.35 -20.02 29.77
CA LEU A 16 3.54 -20.51 29.06
C LEU A 16 3.88 -19.70 27.81
N ALA A 17 2.88 -19.22 27.06
CA ALA A 17 3.12 -18.40 25.87
C ALA A 17 3.72 -17.02 26.21
N ALA A 18 3.30 -16.43 27.33
CA ALA A 18 3.81 -15.13 27.79
C ALA A 18 5.27 -15.19 28.27
N THR A 19 5.69 -16.28 28.92
CA THR A 19 7.08 -16.42 29.40
C THR A 19 8.07 -16.75 28.29
N VAL A 20 7.66 -17.48 27.26
CA VAL A 20 8.49 -17.74 26.06
C VAL A 20 8.76 -16.45 25.29
N GLY A 21 7.77 -15.56 25.13
CA GLY A 21 7.95 -14.25 24.51
C GLY A 21 8.82 -13.27 25.33
N MET A 22 8.98 -13.52 26.64
CA MET A 22 9.87 -12.74 27.51
C MET A 22 11.33 -13.23 27.46
N LEU A 23 11.55 -14.54 27.28
CA LEU A 23 12.89 -15.15 27.21
C LEU A 23 13.53 -15.01 25.82
N PHE A 24 12.72 -15.10 24.76
CA PHE A 24 13.13 -14.73 23.42
C PHE A 24 12.71 -13.29 23.19
N GLY A 25 13.55 -12.37 23.70
CA GLY A 25 13.27 -10.94 23.68
C GLY A 25 12.61 -10.50 22.37
N LEU A 26 11.49 -9.79 22.49
CA LEU A 26 10.88 -9.05 21.39
C LEU A 26 11.88 -7.99 20.91
N THR A 27 12.83 -8.38 20.08
CA THR A 27 13.62 -7.42 19.32
C THR A 27 12.64 -6.79 18.34
N ALA A 28 12.23 -5.56 18.60
CA ALA A 28 11.48 -4.79 17.63
C ALA A 28 12.29 -4.82 16.32
N ALA A 29 11.68 -5.34 15.25
CA ALA A 29 12.30 -5.25 13.93
C ALA A 29 12.61 -3.78 13.64
N PRO A 30 13.79 -3.45 13.10
CA PRO A 30 14.09 -2.07 12.77
C PRO A 30 13.06 -1.55 11.77
N ALA A 31 12.59 -0.32 11.96
CA ALA A 31 11.75 0.33 10.96
C ALA A 31 12.60 0.58 9.71
N GLN A 32 12.45 -0.26 8.69
CA GLN A 32 13.09 -0.06 7.40
C GLN A 32 12.21 0.88 6.56
N ALA A 33 12.71 2.10 6.33
CA ALA A 33 12.13 3.00 5.34
C ALA A 33 12.46 2.44 3.95
N GLN A 34 11.46 1.86 3.29
CA GLN A 34 11.59 1.49 1.88
C GLN A 34 11.53 2.77 1.06
N ASP A 35 12.65 3.13 0.45
CA ASP A 35 12.66 4.19 -0.55
C ASP A 35 12.01 3.66 -1.81
N LEU A 36 10.73 3.96 -2.00
CA LEU A 36 10.01 3.56 -3.19
C LEU A 36 10.49 4.42 -4.36
N VAL A 37 11.58 4.03 -5.03
CA VAL A 37 12.05 4.71 -6.23
C VAL A 37 10.98 4.58 -7.32
N LEU A 38 10.19 5.64 -7.50
CA LEU A 38 9.09 5.73 -8.46
C LEU A 38 9.61 6.30 -9.78
N ASP A 39 10.51 5.54 -10.40
CA ASP A 39 11.03 5.86 -11.72
C ASP A 39 10.31 5.00 -12.76
N GLY A 40 9.52 5.63 -13.63
CA GLY A 40 8.74 4.89 -14.63
C GLY A 40 7.59 5.65 -15.25
N VAL A 41 6.88 4.97 -16.15
CA VAL A 41 5.70 5.48 -16.84
C VAL A 41 4.44 4.98 -16.14
N PHE A 42 3.58 5.90 -15.74
CA PHE A 42 2.35 5.60 -14.99
C PHE A 42 1.12 6.22 -15.64
N GLN A 43 -0.03 5.61 -15.40
CA GLN A 43 -1.34 6.24 -15.55
C GLN A 43 -1.79 6.75 -14.18
N LEU A 44 -2.25 7.99 -14.11
CA LEU A 44 -2.67 8.61 -12.86
C LEU A 44 -4.19 8.60 -12.79
N GLN A 45 -4.74 7.93 -11.77
CA GLN A 45 -6.18 7.87 -11.53
C GLN A 45 -6.48 8.55 -10.19
N PRO A 46 -7.43 9.51 -10.14
CA PRO A 46 -7.83 10.13 -8.89
C PRO A 46 -8.63 9.17 -8.02
N THR A 47 -8.48 9.28 -6.69
CA THR A 47 -9.20 8.43 -5.74
C THR A 47 -10.70 8.73 -5.65
N HIS A 48 -11.13 9.93 -6.02
CA HIS A 48 -12.52 10.38 -5.90
C HIS A 48 -13.41 10.01 -7.10
N THR A 49 -12.85 9.50 -8.20
CA THR A 49 -13.63 9.04 -9.36
C THR A 49 -12.92 7.89 -10.07
N SER A 50 -13.64 6.78 -10.26
CA SER A 50 -13.10 5.58 -10.89
C SER A 50 -13.17 5.67 -12.42
N GLY A 51 -12.26 4.99 -13.10
CA GLY A 51 -12.23 4.91 -14.57
C GLY A 51 -11.81 6.20 -15.29
N LYS A 52 -11.43 7.24 -14.54
CA LYS A 52 -10.84 8.46 -15.10
C LYS A 52 -9.33 8.45 -14.94
N CYS A 53 -8.63 8.93 -15.96
CA CYS A 53 -7.18 9.07 -15.99
C CYS A 53 -6.82 10.55 -16.26
N LEU A 54 -5.72 11.03 -15.68
CA LEU A 54 -5.09 12.27 -16.14
C LEU A 54 -4.71 12.11 -17.61
N GLU A 55 -4.97 13.11 -18.44
CA GLU A 55 -4.54 13.14 -19.83
C GLU A 55 -4.16 14.55 -20.29
N VAL A 56 -3.34 14.60 -21.34
CA VAL A 56 -3.22 15.80 -22.20
C VAL A 56 -4.39 15.79 -23.17
N ALA A 57 -5.20 16.85 -23.16
CA ALA A 57 -6.44 16.91 -23.94
C ALA A 57 -6.17 16.86 -25.45
N ASP A 58 -7.09 16.22 -26.18
CA ASP A 58 -7.21 16.26 -27.64
C ASP A 58 -5.92 15.90 -28.40
N TRP A 59 -5.06 15.05 -27.81
CA TRP A 59 -3.77 14.63 -28.36
C TRP A 59 -2.82 15.78 -28.71
N ARG A 60 -3.00 16.92 -28.03
CA ARG A 60 -2.15 18.10 -28.20
C ARG A 60 -0.70 17.79 -27.84
N VAL A 61 0.21 18.43 -28.58
CA VAL A 61 1.67 18.32 -28.40
C VAL A 61 2.33 19.68 -28.22
N ASP A 62 1.55 20.75 -28.29
CA ASP A 62 1.95 22.13 -28.10
C ASP A 62 2.13 22.48 -26.62
N ASN A 63 3.01 23.46 -26.36
CA ASN A 63 3.24 23.97 -25.01
C ASN A 63 1.97 24.63 -24.47
N GLY A 64 1.65 24.33 -23.21
CA GLY A 64 0.41 24.81 -22.58
C GLY A 64 -0.83 24.00 -22.94
N ALA A 65 -0.67 22.85 -23.64
CA ALA A 65 -1.75 21.90 -23.82
C ALA A 65 -2.42 21.56 -22.47
N PRO A 66 -3.76 21.64 -22.38
CA PRO A 66 -4.44 21.50 -21.11
C PRO A 66 -4.44 20.04 -20.64
N ALA A 67 -4.18 19.85 -19.35
CA ALA A 67 -4.40 18.58 -18.69
C ALA A 67 -5.86 18.48 -18.22
N ARG A 68 -6.48 17.30 -18.35
CA ARG A 68 -7.84 17.03 -17.86
C ARG A 68 -7.97 15.61 -17.31
N LEU A 69 -9.10 15.34 -16.66
CA LEU A 69 -9.54 13.98 -16.39
C LEU A 69 -10.43 13.51 -17.56
N TRP A 70 -10.12 12.34 -18.10
CA TRP A 70 -10.88 11.71 -19.17
C TRP A 70 -11.02 10.22 -18.93
N ASP A 71 -11.85 9.54 -19.72
CA ASP A 71 -11.93 8.09 -19.66
C ASP A 71 -10.55 7.47 -19.88
N CYS A 72 -10.19 6.48 -19.05
CA CYS A 72 -8.96 5.73 -19.23
C CYS A 72 -9.03 4.95 -20.54
N THR A 73 -8.25 5.37 -21.52
CA THR A 73 -8.14 4.75 -22.86
C THR A 73 -6.80 4.06 -23.09
N TYR A 74 -5.88 4.14 -22.11
CA TYR A 74 -4.54 3.52 -22.15
C TYR A 74 -3.62 4.06 -23.27
N GLN A 75 -3.98 5.23 -23.83
CA GLN A 75 -3.28 5.88 -24.92
C GLN A 75 -2.03 6.65 -24.45
N PRO A 76 -1.08 6.99 -25.37
CA PRO A 76 0.13 7.72 -25.03
C PRO A 76 -0.10 9.06 -24.33
N ASN A 77 -1.16 9.81 -24.67
CA ASN A 77 -1.50 11.08 -24.03
C ASN A 77 -1.98 10.94 -22.57
N GLN A 78 -2.08 9.71 -22.06
CA GLN A 78 -2.47 9.37 -20.68
C GLN A 78 -1.32 8.72 -19.88
N LYS A 79 -0.08 8.74 -20.41
CA LYS A 79 1.09 8.11 -19.81
C LYS A 79 2.12 9.17 -19.41
N PHE A 80 2.46 9.21 -18.12
CA PHE A 80 3.36 10.21 -17.54
C PHE A 80 4.60 9.55 -16.95
N TYR A 81 5.77 10.06 -17.29
CA TYR A 81 7.03 9.61 -16.72
C TYR A 81 7.31 10.37 -15.43
N PHE A 82 7.47 9.65 -14.32
CA PHE A 82 7.93 10.19 -13.05
C PHE A 82 9.36 9.73 -12.82
N LYS A 83 10.16 10.65 -12.27
CA LYS A 83 11.49 10.37 -11.77
C LYS A 83 11.63 11.05 -10.43
N ARG A 84 12.11 10.32 -9.42
CA ARG A 84 12.50 10.91 -8.14
C ARG A 84 13.79 11.71 -8.35
N VAL A 85 13.75 12.99 -7.99
CA VAL A 85 14.90 13.92 -8.05
C VAL A 85 15.53 14.12 -6.68
#